data_AF-A0A832J8Y7-F1
#
_entry.id   AF-A0A832J8Y7-F1
#
_cell.length_a   1.000
_cell.length_b   1.000
_cell.length_c   1.000
_cell.angle_alpha   90.00
_cell.angle_beta   90.00
_cell.angle_gamma   90.00
#
_symmetry.space_group_name_H-M   'P 1'
#
loop_
_entity.id
_entity.type
_entity.pdbx_description
1 polymer ?
#
loop_
_entity_poly.entity_id
_entity_poly.type
_entity_poly.pdbx_seq_one_letter_code
_entity_poly.pdbx_strand_id
1 'polypeptide(L)'
;MTVETRVIKRHDVDRNALDIHDTELLNKQAAFMLQFIERWGMVAATEHGEDSAGRSKLRLLTPAELVDRAAVTAELAFAEMRRRGLIVDLPCLDEIHNADIEE
;
A
#
# COMPACT_ATOMS: atom_id res chain seq x y z
N MET A 1 5.87 12.20 9.19
CA MET A 1 6.95 11.24 8.85
C MET A 1 7.67 11.84 7.66
N THR A 2 8.77 12.55 7.91
CA THR A 2 9.43 13.38 6.89
C THR A 2 10.23 12.47 5.96
N VAL A 3 9.90 12.46 4.67
CA VAL A 3 10.72 11.83 3.64
C VAL A 3 11.71 12.87 3.17
N GLU A 4 12.94 12.82 3.66
CA GLU A 4 14.04 13.59 3.08
C GLU A 4 14.67 12.78 1.97
N THR A 5 14.46 13.23 0.73
CA THR A 5 15.15 12.68 -0.43
C THR A 5 16.42 13.50 -0.64
N ARG A 6 17.57 12.89 -0.35
CA ARG A 6 18.88 13.51 -0.52
C ARG A 6 19.56 12.87 -1.73
N VAL A 7 19.79 13.65 -2.79
CA VAL A 7 20.58 13.22 -3.94
C VAL A 7 22.06 13.23 -3.55
N ILE A 8 22.69 12.05 -3.51
CA ILE A 8 24.03 11.83 -2.94
C ILE A 8 25.12 11.95 -4.01
N LYS A 9 24.81 11.83 -5.30
CA LYS A 9 25.80 11.91 -6.37
C LYS A 9 25.18 12.25 -7.73
N ARG A 10 25.81 13.17 -8.45
CA ARG A 10 25.64 13.31 -9.91
C ARG A 10 26.48 12.22 -10.59
N HIS A 11 25.82 11.35 -11.33
CA HIS A 11 26.50 10.52 -12.32
C HIS A 11 26.55 11.30 -13.65
N ASP A 12 27.71 11.33 -14.30
CA ASP A 12 27.78 11.62 -15.74
C ASP A 12 27.15 10.43 -16.43
N VAL A 13 25.84 10.51 -16.61
CA VAL A 13 25.08 9.42 -17.18
C VAL A 13 25.23 9.42 -18.68
N ASP A 14 25.69 8.27 -19.19
CA ASP A 14 25.59 7.89 -20.59
C ASP A 14 24.18 8.23 -21.11
N ARG A 15 24.05 8.62 -22.39
CA ARG A 15 22.97 9.44 -22.97
C ARG A 15 21.52 8.91 -22.82
N ASN A 16 21.28 7.83 -22.09
CA ASN A 16 19.98 7.16 -21.91
C ASN A 16 19.56 6.90 -20.46
N ALA A 17 20.13 7.57 -19.45
CA ALA A 17 19.66 7.38 -18.08
C ALA A 17 18.57 8.39 -17.66
N LEU A 18 17.45 7.86 -17.19
CA LEU A 18 16.36 8.63 -16.57
C LEU A 18 16.56 8.64 -15.06
N ASP A 19 16.80 9.82 -14.49
CA ASP A 19 16.84 10.02 -13.04
C ASP A 19 15.47 10.53 -12.58
N ILE A 20 14.77 9.73 -11.78
CA ILE A 20 13.45 10.06 -11.23
C ILE A 20 13.64 10.44 -9.77
N HIS A 21 13.33 11.68 -9.44
CA HIS A 21 13.40 12.20 -8.08
C HIS A 21 12.00 12.40 -7.50
N ASP A 22 11.52 11.38 -6.79
CA ASP A 22 10.26 11.45 -6.04
C ASP A 22 10.53 11.73 -4.56
N THR A 23 9.84 12.73 -4.00
CA THR A 23 9.93 13.06 -2.57
C THR A 23 8.99 12.25 -1.70
N GLU A 24 8.04 11.52 -2.30
CA GLU A 24 7.03 10.73 -1.61
C GLU A 24 6.84 9.40 -2.34
N LEU A 25 6.92 8.31 -1.59
CA LEU A 25 6.70 6.96 -2.11
C LEU A 25 5.69 6.22 -1.24
N LEU A 26 4.84 5.43 -1.90
CA LEU A 26 3.90 4.57 -1.21
C LEU A 26 4.64 3.38 -0.59
N ASN A 27 4.41 3.14 0.69
CA ASN A 27 4.84 1.89 1.29
C ASN A 27 3.96 0.72 0.79
N LYS A 28 4.39 -0.52 1.07
CA LYS A 28 3.68 -1.74 0.62
C LYS A 28 2.22 -1.78 1.08
N GLN A 29 1.91 -1.26 2.27
CA GLN A 29 0.54 -1.20 2.80
C GLN A 29 -0.31 -0.20 2.04
N ALA A 30 0.21 0.99 1.75
CA ALA A 30 -0.48 2.03 0.98
C ALA A 30 -0.72 1.59 -0.47
N ALA A 31 0.26 0.94 -1.10
CA ALA A 31 0.09 0.35 -2.43
C ALA A 31 -1.01 -0.71 -2.44
N PHE A 32 -1.08 -1.55 -1.41
CA PHE A 32 -2.12 -2.56 -1.26
C PHE A 32 -3.51 -1.95 -0.97
N MET A 33 -3.57 -0.88 -0.18
CA MET A 33 -4.80 -0.12 0.07
C MET A 33 -5.38 0.46 -1.23
N LEU A 34 -4.53 1.01 -2.12
CA LEU A 34 -4.99 1.51 -3.43
C LEU A 34 -5.62 0.40 -4.27
N GLN A 35 -5.04 -0.80 -4.28
CA GLN A 35 -5.64 -1.96 -4.96
C GLN A 35 -7.03 -2.31 -4.40
N PHE A 36 -7.26 -2.12 -3.10
CA PHE A 36 -8.59 -2.29 -2.51
C PHE A 36 -9.58 -1.24 -3.00
N ILE A 37 -9.16 0.03 -3.04
CA ILE A 37 -10.02 1.13 -3.49
C ILE A 37 -10.36 0.98 -4.98
N GLU A 38 -9.37 0.68 -5.82
CA GLU A 38 -9.54 0.50 -7.26
C GLU A 38 -10.54 -0.62 -7.60
N ARG A 39 -10.42 -1.77 -6.91
CA ARG A 39 -11.20 -2.97 -7.26
C ARG A 39 -12.53 -3.07 -6.52
N TRP A 40 -12.58 -2.59 -5.28
CA TRP A 40 -13.71 -2.80 -4.37
C TRP A 40 -14.41 -1.49 -3.99
N GLY A 41 -13.96 -0.36 -4.52
CA GLY A 41 -14.55 0.96 -4.28
C GLY A 41 -15.97 1.11 -4.80
N MET A 42 -16.31 0.44 -5.91
CA MET A 42 -17.63 0.57 -6.53
C MET A 42 -18.73 -0.32 -5.94
N VAL A 43 -18.37 -1.31 -5.11
CA VAL A 43 -19.32 -2.31 -4.56
C VAL A 43 -19.56 -2.08 -3.06
N ALA A 44 -19.08 -0.94 -2.53
CA ALA A 44 -19.12 -0.66 -1.12
C ALA A 44 -20.47 -0.08 -0.69
N ALA A 45 -21.30 -0.87 -0.01
CA ALA A 45 -22.56 -0.41 0.56
C ALA A 45 -22.74 -0.84 2.02
N THR A 46 -23.54 -0.08 2.76
CA THR A 46 -23.95 -0.37 4.13
C THR A 46 -25.48 -0.33 4.24
N GLU A 47 -26.03 -0.92 5.29
CA GLU A 47 -27.47 -0.93 5.55
C GLU A 47 -28.02 0.49 5.70
N HIS A 48 -29.17 0.76 5.10
CA HIS A 48 -29.83 2.06 5.11
C HIS A 48 -31.33 1.96 5.42
N GLY A 49 -31.67 1.08 6.35
CA GLY A 49 -33.03 0.86 6.82
C GLY A 49 -33.91 0.14 5.80
N GLU A 50 -35.22 0.29 5.98
CA GLU A 50 -36.24 -0.41 5.20
C GLU A 50 -37.07 0.62 4.41
N ASP A 51 -37.56 0.24 3.23
CA ASP A 51 -38.50 1.06 2.48
C ASP A 51 -39.95 0.86 2.95
N SER A 52 -40.88 1.66 2.43
CA SER A 52 -42.30 1.56 2.83
C SER A 52 -42.98 0.26 2.40
N ALA A 53 -42.31 -0.58 1.60
CA ALA A 53 -42.77 -1.89 1.17
C ALA A 53 -42.08 -3.03 1.92
N GLY A 54 -41.26 -2.71 2.92
CA GLY A 54 -40.60 -3.68 3.77
C GLY A 54 -39.28 -4.24 3.21
N ARG A 55 -38.64 -3.56 2.26
CA ARG A 55 -37.39 -4.02 1.62
C ARG A 55 -36.19 -3.31 2.23
N SER A 56 -35.13 -4.07 2.52
CA SER A 56 -33.86 -3.50 2.97
C SER A 56 -33.27 -2.59 1.90
N LYS A 57 -32.90 -1.38 2.31
CA LYS A 57 -32.16 -0.41 1.52
C LYS A 57 -30.69 -0.52 1.84
N LEU A 58 -29.88 -0.30 0.81
CA LEU A 58 -28.45 -0.13 0.94
C LEU A 58 -28.09 1.31 0.56
N ARG A 59 -27.17 1.90 1.30
CA ARG A 59 -26.52 3.16 0.95
C ARG A 59 -25.09 2.86 0.53
N LEU A 60 -24.65 3.48 -0.56
CA LEU A 60 -23.23 3.43 -0.94
C LEU A 60 -22.37 4.14 0.11
N LEU A 61 -21.22 3.57 0.42
CA LEU A 61 -20.23 4.25 1.26
C LEU A 61 -19.82 5.56 0.59
N THR A 62 -19.65 6.59 1.41
CA THR A 62 -19.01 7.84 0.98
C THR A 62 -17.52 7.57 0.68
N PRO A 63 -16.85 8.45 -0.09
CA PRO A 63 -15.41 8.30 -0.33
C PRO A 63 -14.57 8.20 0.95
N ALA A 64 -14.93 8.95 2.00
CA ALA A 64 -14.23 8.89 3.28
C ALA A 64 -14.37 7.53 3.97
N GLU A 65 -15.60 7.00 4.04
CA GLU A 65 -15.87 5.66 4.60
C GLU A 65 -15.18 4.56 3.79
N LEU A 66 -15.10 4.72 2.47
CA LEU A 66 -14.39 3.77 1.61
C LEU A 66 -12.88 3.75 1.90
N VAL A 67 -12.25 4.92 2.00
CA VAL A 67 -10.81 5.05 2.31
C VAL A 67 -10.51 4.46 3.68
N ASP A 68 -11.31 4.79 4.69
CA ASP A 68 -11.12 4.31 6.06
C ASP A 68 -11.24 2.78 6.13
N ARG A 69 -12.27 2.22 5.50
CA ARG A 69 -12.44 0.78 5.38
C ARG A 69 -11.26 0.11 4.67
N ALA A 70 -10.75 0.71 3.58
CA ALA A 70 -9.61 0.17 2.85
C ALA A 70 -8.33 0.17 3.71
N ALA A 71 -8.10 1.23 4.49
CA ALA A 71 -6.97 1.34 5.39
C ALA A 71 -7.02 0.24 6.47
N VAL A 72 -8.16 0.10 7.15
CA VAL A 72 -8.37 -0.96 8.17
C VAL A 72 -8.19 -2.35 7.58
N THR A 73 -8.73 -2.58 6.38
CA THR A 73 -8.60 -3.88 5.69
C THR A 73 -7.13 -4.19 5.36
N ALA A 74 -6.38 -3.21 4.86
CA ALA A 74 -4.97 -3.37 4.54
C ALA A 74 -4.14 -3.68 5.80
N GLU A 75 -4.41 -2.99 6.91
CA GLU A 75 -3.76 -3.25 8.19
C GLU A 75 -3.99 -4.69 8.67
N LEU A 76 -5.26 -5.12 8.70
CA LEU A 76 -5.64 -6.47 9.10
C LEU A 76 -5.03 -7.56 8.22
N ALA A 77 -5.01 -7.34 6.89
CA ALA A 77 -4.40 -8.28 5.96
C ALA A 77 -2.90 -8.45 6.22
N PHE A 78 -2.16 -7.36 6.42
CA PHE A 78 -0.73 -7.43 6.72
C PHE A 78 -0.45 -8.05 8.10
N ALA A 79 -1.26 -7.74 9.10
CA ALA A 79 -1.17 -8.38 10.42
C ALA A 79 -1.36 -9.90 10.30
N GLU A 80 -2.35 -10.34 9.53
CA GLU A 80 -2.62 -11.76 9.30
C GLU A 80 -1.50 -12.45 8.50
N MET A 81 -0.96 -11.79 7.47
CA MET A 81 0.18 -12.32 6.71
C MET A 81 1.41 -12.52 7.59
N ARG A 82 1.71 -11.57 8.49
CA ARG A 82 2.79 -11.72 9.48
C ARG A 82 2.51 -12.88 10.43
N ARG A 83 1.29 -12.95 10.99
CA ARG A 83 0.88 -14.01 11.91
C ARG A 83 1.02 -15.40 11.29
N ARG A 84 0.79 -15.52 9.98
CA ARG A 84 0.94 -16.76 9.22
C ARG A 84 2.35 -17.05 8.73
N GLY A 85 3.33 -16.17 8.98
CA GLY A 85 4.69 -16.32 8.46
C GLY A 85 4.78 -16.20 6.93
N LEU A 86 3.83 -15.48 6.31
CA LEU A 86 3.84 -15.24 4.85
C LEU A 86 4.71 -14.03 4.47
N ILE A 87 5.19 -13.27 5.45
CA ILE A 87 6.17 -12.21 5.26
C ILE A 87 7.53 -12.77 5.67
N VAL A 88 8.45 -12.79 4.73
CA VAL A 88 9.85 -13.14 4.96
C VAL A 88 10.67 -11.85 5.03
N ASP A 89 11.60 -11.81 5.97
CA ASP A 89 12.60 -10.75 6.04
C ASP A 89 13.65 -11.02 4.95
N LEU A 90 13.93 -9.99 4.16
CA LEU A 90 14.99 -10.04 3.15
C LEU A 90 16.24 -9.39 3.73
N PRO A 91 17.44 -9.90 3.38
CA PRO A 91 18.67 -9.29 3.82
C PRO A 91 18.76 -7.84 3.33
N CYS A 92 19.26 -6.97 4.20
CA CYS A 92 19.60 -5.60 3.82
C CYS A 92 20.88 -5.58 2.95
N LEU A 93 21.15 -4.46 2.28
CA LEU A 93 22.29 -4.36 1.36
C LEU A 93 23.63 -4.66 2.03
N ASP A 94 23.80 -4.31 3.30
CA ASP A 94 25.01 -4.60 4.05
C ASP A 94 25.16 -6.12 4.31
N GLU A 95 24.06 -6.82 4.54
CA GLU A 95 24.06 -8.29 4.70
C GLU A 95 24.36 -8.99 3.38
N ILE A 96 23.90 -8.44 2.25
CA ILE A 96 24.22 -8.96 0.91
C ILE A 96 25.72 -8.77 0.61
N HIS A 97 26.26 -7.57 0.81
CA HIS A 97 27.67 -7.29 0.49
C HIS A 97 28.67 -8.10 1.33
N ASN A 98 28.31 -8.47 2.56
CA ASN A 98 29.18 -9.29 3.41
C ASN A 98 29.11 -10.79 3.08
N ALA A 99 28.02 -11.25 2.45
CA ALA A 99 27.87 -12.65 2.06
C ALA A 99 28.73 -13.03 0.83
N ASP A 100 29.01 -12.08 -0.07
CA ASP A 100 29.80 -12.30 -1.29
C ASP A 100 31.33 -12.39 -1.04
N ILE A 101 31.78 -12.22 0.21
CA ILE A 101 33.21 -12.20 0.57
C ILE A 101 33.69 -13.57 1.12
N GLU A 102 32.78 -14.53 1.36
CA GLU A 102 33.10 -15.84 1.94
C GLU A 102 33.17 -17.01 0.91
N GLU A 103 33.22 -16.75 -0.39
CA GLU A 103 33.47 -17.76 -1.46
C GLU A 103 34.93 -17.76 -1.94
#